data_AF-A0A4R2Q5N5-F1
#
_entry.id   AF-A0A4R2Q5N5-F1
#
_cell.length_a   1.000
_cell.length_b   1.000
_cell.length_c   1.000
_cell.angle_alpha   90.00
_cell.angle_beta   90.00
_cell.angle_gamma   90.00
#
_symmetry.space_group_name_H-M   'P 1'
#
loop_
_entity.id
_entity.type
_entity.pdbx_description
1 polymer ?
#
loop_
_entity_poly.entity_id
_entity_poly.type
_entity_poly.pdbx_seq_one_letter_code
_entity_poly.pdbx_strand_id
1 'polypeptide(L)'
;MTVLLAYAGWAAAPLVAYAALSHGLRRAPRGFAVLFALYTALAWVTWAALGAQAAATVAPSAVIVPWAGVAVLSLLLYALGAWIGGGE
;
A
#
# COMPACT_ATOMS: atom_id res chain seq x y z
N MET A 1 19.02 8.43 1.02
CA MET A 1 18.43 7.18 0.51
C MET A 1 17.04 6.90 1.10
N THR A 2 16.87 6.91 2.42
CA THR A 2 15.57 6.67 3.10
C THR A 2 14.44 7.60 2.66
N VAL A 3 14.75 8.87 2.41
CA VAL A 3 13.80 9.86 1.89
C VAL A 3 13.25 9.44 0.51
N LEU A 4 14.09 8.90 -0.38
CA LEU A 4 13.65 8.42 -1.69
C LEU A 4 12.70 7.23 -1.56
N LEU A 5 12.93 6.34 -0.59
CA LEU A 5 12.02 5.22 -0.31
C LEU A 5 10.64 5.70 0.15
N ALA A 6 10.59 6.75 0.97
CA ALA A 6 9.31 7.35 1.40
C ALA A 6 8.53 7.91 0.19
N TYR A 7 9.17 8.71 -0.66
CA TYR A 7 8.53 9.25 -1.86
C TYR A 7 8.14 8.16 -2.88
N ALA A 8 8.99 7.14 -3.08
CA ALA A 8 8.66 6.01 -3.94
C ALA A 8 7.44 5.23 -3.40
N GLY A 9 7.37 5.03 -2.08
CA GLY A 9 6.23 4.40 -1.42
C GLY A 9 4.94 5.20 -1.60
N TRP A 10 4.99 6.54 -1.52
CA TRP A 10 3.84 7.39 -1.81
C TRP A 10 3.43 7.34 -3.29
N ALA A 11 4.39 7.34 -4.21
CA ALA A 11 4.12 7.23 -5.64
C ALA A 11 3.53 5.86 -6.04
N ALA A 12 3.84 4.80 -5.30
CA ALA A 12 3.29 3.47 -5.54
C ALA A 12 1.82 3.31 -5.05
N ALA A 13 1.34 4.18 -4.16
CA ALA A 13 0.01 4.06 -3.55
C ALA A 13 -1.15 3.98 -4.56
N PRO A 14 -1.24 4.84 -5.61
CA PRO A 14 -2.30 4.75 -6.61
C PRO A 14 -2.26 3.43 -7.39
N LEU A 15 -1.06 2.88 -7.64
CA LEU A 15 -0.88 1.61 -8.33
C LEU A 15 -1.43 0.45 -7.49
N VAL A 16 -1.19 0.45 -6.18
CA VAL A 16 -1.71 -0.57 -5.25
C VAL A 16 -3.23 -0.50 -5.18
N ALA A 17 -3.81 0.70 -5.09
CA ALA A 17 -5.26 0.91 -5.08
C ALA A 17 -5.91 0.42 -6.39
N TYR A 18 -5.33 0.76 -7.55
CA TYR A 18 -5.78 0.28 -8.85
C TYR A 18 -5.67 -1.25 -8.97
N ALA A 19 -4.56 -1.82 -8.53
CA ALA A 19 -4.36 -3.26 -8.51
C ALA A 19 -5.39 -3.96 -7.61
N ALA A 20 -5.74 -3.38 -6.46
CA ALA A 20 -6.74 -3.93 -5.55
C ALA A 20 -8.11 -4.06 -6.23
N LEU A 21 -8.59 -2.99 -6.88
CA LEU A 21 -9.83 -3.02 -7.66
C LEU A 21 -9.75 -4.08 -8.77
N SER A 22 -8.67 -4.08 -9.54
CA SER A 22 -8.46 -4.99 -10.67
C SER A 22 -8.39 -6.46 -10.26
N HIS A 23 -7.87 -6.77 -9.08
CA HIS A 23 -7.86 -8.12 -8.52
C HIS A 23 -9.21 -8.49 -7.89
N GLY A 24 -9.91 -7.51 -7.31
CA GLY A 24 -11.28 -7.68 -6.84
C GLY A 24 -12.20 -8.13 -7.96
N LEU A 25 -12.20 -7.40 -9.09
CA LEU A 25 -12.99 -7.74 -10.28
C LEU A 25 -12.75 -9.16 -10.79
N ARG A 26 -11.52 -9.67 -10.65
CA ARG A 26 -11.12 -11.02 -11.07
C ARG A 26 -11.24 -12.07 -9.97
N ARG A 27 -11.75 -11.70 -8.78
CA ARG A 27 -11.81 -12.54 -7.57
C ARG A 27 -10.48 -13.28 -7.32
N ALA A 28 -9.37 -12.55 -7.45
CA ALA A 28 -8.01 -13.07 -7.33
C ALA A 28 -7.35 -12.65 -6.00
N PRO A 29 -7.77 -13.22 -4.85
CA PRO A 29 -7.32 -12.77 -3.54
C PRO A 29 -5.82 -12.97 -3.33
N ARG A 30 -5.25 -14.04 -3.89
CA ARG A 30 -3.81 -14.33 -3.77
C ARG A 30 -2.95 -13.25 -4.43
N GLY A 31 -3.32 -12.82 -5.64
CA GLY A 31 -2.59 -11.78 -6.36
C GLY A 31 -2.63 -10.44 -5.64
N PHE A 32 -3.80 -10.06 -5.12
CA PHE A 32 -3.95 -8.88 -4.27
C PHE A 32 -3.13 -8.99 -2.98
N ALA A 33 -3.23 -10.11 -2.26
CA ALA A 33 -2.52 -10.32 -1.00
C ALA A 33 -1.00 -10.22 -1.15
N VAL A 34 -0.42 -10.78 -2.21
CA VAL A 34 1.03 -10.69 -2.46
C VAL A 34 1.44 -9.25 -2.72
N LEU A 35 0.76 -8.53 -3.62
CA LEU A 35 1.08 -7.13 -3.92
C LEU A 35 0.92 -6.23 -2.68
N PHE A 36 -0.16 -6.43 -1.93
CA PHE A 36 -0.44 -5.69 -0.72
C PHE A 36 0.58 -5.97 0.39
N ALA A 37 1.02 -7.21 0.53
CA ALA A 37 2.07 -7.61 1.47
C ALA A 37 3.42 -6.98 1.10
N LEU A 38 3.79 -6.96 -0.19
CA LEU A 38 5.02 -6.31 -0.66
C LEU A 38 5.01 -4.80 -0.40
N TYR A 39 3.88 -4.13 -0.69
CA TYR A 39 3.71 -2.72 -0.36
C TYR A 39 3.80 -2.45 1.14
N THR A 40 3.15 -3.28 1.95
CA THR A 40 3.19 -3.17 3.41
C THR A 40 4.61 -3.40 3.94
N ALA A 41 5.33 -4.39 3.44
CA ALA A 41 6.72 -4.65 3.80
C ALA A 41 7.61 -3.44 3.45
N LEU A 42 7.45 -2.84 2.27
CA LEU A 42 8.17 -1.62 1.88
C LEU A 42 7.89 -0.47 2.86
N ALA A 43 6.63 -0.26 3.24
CA ALA A 43 6.25 0.79 4.18
C ALA A 43 6.91 0.57 5.56
N TRP A 44 6.87 -0.65 6.09
CA TRP A 44 7.50 -0.97 7.38
C TRP A 44 9.02 -0.87 7.36
N VAL A 45 9.67 -1.34 6.29
CA VAL A 45 11.13 -1.18 6.11
C VAL A 45 11.50 0.30 6.04
N THR A 46 10.72 1.11 5.32
CA THR A 46 10.95 2.56 5.22
C THR A 46 10.74 3.25 6.56
N TRP A 47 9.69 2.88 7.30
CA TRP A 47 9.43 3.41 8.63
C TRP A 47 10.56 3.09 9.61
N ALA A 48 11.01 1.83 9.66
CA ALA A 48 12.10 1.41 10.53
C ALA A 48 13.42 2.11 10.15
N ALA A 49 13.69 2.25 8.85
CA ALA A 49 14.87 2.95 8.36
C ALA A 49 14.86 4.45 8.70
N LEU A 50 13.71 5.11 8.68
CA LEU A 50 13.58 6.50 9.13
C LEU A 50 13.71 6.63 10.64
N GLY A 51 13.15 5.69 11.42
CA GLY A 51 13.24 5.69 12.88
C GLY A 51 14.67 5.49 13.41
N ALA A 52 15.53 4.83 12.63
CA ALA A 52 16.94 4.65 12.97
C ALA A 52 17.83 5.89 12.68
N GLN A 53 17.28 6.96 12.08
CA GLN A 53 18.04 8.16 11.74
C GLN A 53 18.05 9.18 12.87
N ALA A 54 19.25 9.60 13.30
CA ALA A 54 19.43 10.61 14.35
C ALA A 54 18.93 12.01 13.95
N ALA A 55 18.93 12.34 12.65
CA ALA A 55 18.40 13.59 12.10
C ALA A 55 17.61 13.30 10.82
N ALA A 56 16.36 12.85 10.97
CA ALA A 56 15.49 12.54 9.85
C ALA A 56 14.83 13.81 9.30
N THR A 57 14.97 14.07 8.00
CA THR A 57 14.23 15.14 7.30
C THR A 57 12.75 14.79 7.09
N VAL A 58 12.40 13.50 7.17
CA VAL A 58 11.03 12.99 7.04
C VAL A 58 10.70 12.26 8.34
N ALA A 59 9.64 12.69 9.02
CA ALA A 59 9.16 12.03 10.22
C ALA A 59 8.68 10.60 9.89
N PRO A 60 8.98 9.58 10.72
CA PRO A 60 8.47 8.22 10.50
C PRO A 60 6.93 8.15 10.40
N SER A 61 6.21 9.03 11.11
CA SER A 61 4.75 9.13 11.02
C SER A 61 4.23 9.44 9.61
N ALA A 62 5.05 10.09 8.76
CA ALA A 62 4.72 10.38 7.37
C ALA A 62 4.67 9.11 6.48
N VAL A 63 5.08 7.95 7.00
CA VAL A 63 4.91 6.65 6.32
C VAL A 63 3.67 5.93 6.82
N ILE A 64 3.40 5.95 8.14
CA ILE A 64 2.28 5.22 8.75
C ILE A 64 0.94 5.77 8.28
N VAL A 65 0.74 7.09 8.33
CA VAL A 65 -0.57 7.69 8.02
C VAL A 65 -0.98 7.43 6.57
N PRO A 66 -0.12 7.68 5.56
CA PRO A 66 -0.45 7.32 4.18
C PRO A 66 -0.62 5.80 3.98
N TRP A 67 0.22 4.97 4.59
CA TRP A 67 0.07 3.51 4.51
C TRP A 67 -1.30 3.05 5.01
N ALA A 68 -1.77 3.57 6.15
CA ALA A 68 -3.08 3.23 6.70
C ALA A 68 -4.21 3.63 5.74
N GLY A 69 -4.13 4.82 5.15
CA GLY A 69 -5.09 5.27 4.14
C GLY A 69 -5.12 4.37 2.91
N VAL A 70 -3.95 3.98 2.40
CA VAL A 70 -3.83 3.08 1.25
C VAL A 70 -4.32 1.68 1.58
N ALA A 71 -4.06 1.19 2.80
CA ALA A 71 -4.55 -0.10 3.28
C ALA A 71 -6.08 -0.16 3.29
N VAL A 72 -6.71 0.82 3.93
CA VAL A 72 -8.18 0.91 3.99
C VAL A 72 -8.77 1.04 2.58
N LEU A 73 -8.24 1.97 1.78
CA LEU A 73 -8.73 2.18 0.41
C LEU A 73 -8.60 0.93 -0.46
N SER A 74 -7.46 0.23 -0.38
CA SER A 74 -7.21 -0.97 -1.17
C SER A 74 -8.16 -2.10 -0.77
N LEU A 75 -8.43 -2.30 0.52
CA LEU A 75 -9.39 -3.29 1.00
C LEU A 75 -10.81 -2.97 0.50
N LEU A 76 -11.24 -1.71 0.59
CA LEU A 76 -12.54 -1.26 0.09
C LEU A 76 -12.67 -1.47 -1.42
N LEU A 77 -11.64 -1.10 -2.19
CA LEU A 77 -11.63 -1.26 -3.65
C LEU A 77 -11.61 -2.74 -4.07
N TYR A 78 -10.86 -3.58 -3.37
CA TYR A 78 -10.88 -5.03 -3.61
C TYR A 78 -12.28 -5.60 -3.34
N ALA A 79 -12.88 -5.26 -2.19
CA ALA A 79 -14.22 -5.72 -1.83
C ALA A 79 -15.27 -5.25 -2.84
N LEU A 80 -15.21 -3.99 -3.27
CA LEU A 80 -16.06 -3.43 -4.31
C LEU A 80 -15.90 -4.19 -5.64
N GLY A 81 -14.65 -4.42 -6.08
CA GLY A 81 -14.38 -5.20 -7.29
C GLY A 81 -14.93 -6.62 -7.20
N ALA A 82 -14.76 -7.30 -6.07
CA ALA A 82 -15.23 -8.68 -5.88
C ALA A 82 -16.75 -8.80 -5.83
N TRP A 83 -17.44 -7.76 -5.35
CA TRP A 83 -18.89 -7.64 -5.38
C TRP A 83 -19.41 -7.45 -6.81
N ILE A 84 -18.80 -6.55 -7.58
CA ILE A 84 -19.20 -6.27 -8.98
C ILE A 84 -18.88 -7.44 -9.91
N GLY A 85 -17.67 -8.00 -9.84
CA GLY A 85 -17.20 -9.11 -10.70
C GLY A 85 -17.83 -10.47 -10.39
N GLY A 86 -18.93 -10.48 -9.64
CA GLY A 86 -19.54 -11.65 -9.04
C GLY A 86 -21.00 -11.89 -9.38
N GLY A 87 -21.59 -11.01 -10.20
CA GLY A 87 -23.00 -11.02 -10.59
C GLY A 87 -23.29 -11.74 -11.90
N GLU A 88 -22.35 -12.55 -12.41
CA GLU A 88 -22.56 -13.47 -13.55
C GLU A 88 -22.66 -14.92 -13.06
#